data_AF-A0A0N0D644-F1
#
_entry.id   AF-A0A0N0D644-F1
#
_cell.length_a   1.000
_cell.length_b   1.000
_cell.length_c   1.000
_cell.angle_alpha   90.00
_cell.angle_beta   90.00
_cell.angle_gamma   90.00
#
_symmetry.space_group_name_H-M   'P 1'
#
loop_
_entity.id
_entity.type
_entity.pdbx_description
1 polymer ?
#
loop_
_entity_poly.entity_id
_entity_poly.type
_entity_poly.pdbx_seq_one_letter_code
_entity_poly.pdbx_strand_id
1 'polypeptide(L)'
;MSFNDINILLGSDLEEKDNPNKGWSAIIESKTRPDGKATVYKVAHHGSINAYHPKVWNEMLTDNPIALLTPFSKGKKLPTIEGIRKICSNTSNTFITGNPFSKKKFKRNRVVEKTINETIGKINMISPSYGHIRIRMKSKQEYSIELFGNAQTLCKSR
;
A
#
# COMPACT_ATOMS: atom_id res chain seq x y z
N MET A 1 7.13 -6.85 -13.20
CA MET A 1 7.83 -8.16 -13.10
C MET A 1 6.88 -9.23 -13.58
N SER A 2 7.40 -10.25 -14.27
CA SER A 2 6.60 -11.34 -14.80
C SER A 2 7.22 -12.68 -14.42
N PHE A 3 6.40 -13.64 -14.03
CA PHE A 3 6.80 -15.01 -13.76
C PHE A 3 5.71 -15.93 -14.31
N ASN A 4 6.07 -16.75 -15.31
CA ASN A 4 5.10 -17.46 -16.15
C ASN A 4 4.03 -16.49 -16.70
N ASP A 5 2.75 -16.79 -16.46
CA ASP A 5 1.63 -15.96 -16.85
C ASP A 5 1.31 -14.86 -15.83
N ILE A 6 1.96 -14.83 -14.67
CA ILE A 6 1.69 -13.90 -13.57
C ILE A 6 2.49 -12.62 -13.76
N ASN A 7 1.79 -11.49 -13.80
CA ASN A 7 2.38 -10.16 -13.84
C ASN A 7 2.15 -9.45 -12.50
N ILE A 8 3.19 -8.81 -11.99
CA ILE A 8 3.19 -8.05 -10.73
C ILE A 8 3.66 -6.63 -11.01
N LEU A 9 2.85 -5.65 -10.59
CA LEU A 9 3.17 -4.22 -10.62
C LEU A 9 3.62 -3.76 -9.24
N LEU A 10 4.82 -3.19 -9.15
CA LEU A 10 5.37 -2.63 -7.91
C LEU A 10 5.45 -1.11 -8.06
N GLY A 11 4.44 -0.40 -7.57
CA GLY A 11 4.30 1.05 -7.78
C GLY A 11 5.32 1.92 -7.03
N SER A 12 6.13 1.35 -6.15
CA SER A 12 7.14 2.07 -5.36
C SER A 12 6.57 3.35 -4.73
N ASP A 13 7.29 4.47 -4.78
CA ASP A 13 6.85 5.80 -4.36
C ASP A 13 6.49 6.71 -5.54
N LEU A 14 6.08 6.11 -6.66
CA LEU A 14 5.72 6.84 -7.88
C LEU A 14 4.45 7.67 -7.67
N GLU A 15 4.46 8.89 -8.18
CA GLU A 15 3.33 9.79 -8.19
C GLU A 15 3.10 10.31 -9.61
N GLU A 16 1.87 10.72 -9.89
CA GLU A 16 1.60 11.58 -11.04
C GLU A 16 2.12 13.00 -10.78
N LYS A 17 2.62 13.62 -11.83
CA LYS A 17 3.18 14.98 -11.82
C LYS A 17 2.54 15.79 -12.94
N ASP A 18 2.54 17.11 -12.82
CA ASP A 18 2.05 18.04 -13.86
C ASP A 18 2.97 18.12 -15.09
N ASN A 19 3.78 17.09 -15.34
CA ASN A 19 4.66 16.96 -16.49
C ASN A 19 4.52 15.56 -17.07
N PRO A 20 4.05 15.40 -18.32
CA PRO A 20 3.78 14.09 -18.92
C PRO A 20 5.04 13.24 -19.11
N ASN A 21 6.23 13.84 -19.10
CA ASN A 21 7.52 13.14 -19.16
C ASN A 21 8.03 12.70 -17.78
N LYS A 22 7.21 12.81 -16.73
CA LYS A 22 7.49 12.33 -15.38
C LYS A 22 6.27 11.57 -14.83
N GLY A 23 6.48 10.83 -13.74
CA GLY A 23 5.38 10.20 -13.01
C GLY A 23 4.73 9.03 -13.76
N TRP A 24 3.46 8.76 -13.47
CA TRP A 24 2.73 7.63 -14.07
C TRP A 24 2.52 7.81 -15.56
N SER A 25 2.17 9.02 -16.03
CA SER A 25 2.02 9.31 -17.46
C SER A 25 3.23 8.86 -18.27
N ALA A 26 4.45 9.20 -17.84
CA ALA A 26 5.68 8.80 -18.53
C ALA A 26 5.88 7.28 -18.58
N ILE A 27 5.50 6.57 -17.52
CA ILE A 27 5.62 5.11 -17.47
C ILE A 27 4.57 4.45 -18.36
N ILE A 28 3.34 4.95 -18.34
CA ILE A 28 2.21 4.36 -19.10
C ILE A 28 2.45 4.48 -20.60
N GLU A 29 2.94 5.64 -21.04
CA GLU A 29 3.24 5.93 -22.45
C GLU A 29 4.61 5.38 -22.90
N SER A 30 5.38 4.77 -21.98
CA SER A 30 6.66 4.16 -22.32
C SER A 30 6.48 2.94 -23.21
N LYS A 31 7.17 2.92 -24.36
CA LYS A 31 7.23 1.77 -25.27
C LYS A 31 8.09 0.61 -24.76
N THR A 32 8.81 0.80 -23.64
CA THR A 32 9.73 -0.20 -23.09
C THR A 32 9.16 -0.91 -21.87
N ARG A 33 7.93 -0.57 -21.43
CA ARG A 33 7.28 -1.31 -20.35
C ARG A 33 6.79 -2.67 -20.86
N PRO A 34 6.69 -3.70 -20.00
CA PRO A 34 6.07 -4.96 -20.39
C PRO A 34 4.59 -4.79 -20.77
N ASP A 35 4.16 -5.51 -21.81
CA ASP A 35 2.80 -5.40 -22.40
C ASP A 35 1.71 -6.18 -21.63
N GLY A 36 2.02 -6.70 -20.44
CA GLY A 36 1.11 -7.52 -19.64
C GLY A 36 0.34 -6.75 -18.57
N LYS A 37 -0.93 -7.10 -18.37
CA LYS A 37 -1.74 -6.65 -17.22
C LYS A 37 -1.36 -7.42 -15.96
N ALA A 38 -1.12 -6.70 -14.86
CA ALA A 38 -0.75 -7.26 -13.57
C ALA A 38 -1.95 -7.65 -12.71
N THR A 39 -1.85 -8.82 -12.07
CA THR A 39 -2.87 -9.35 -11.15
C THR A 39 -2.58 -8.94 -9.70
N VAL A 40 -1.34 -8.60 -9.39
CA VAL A 40 -0.93 -8.07 -8.08
C VAL A 40 -0.34 -6.69 -8.26
N TYR A 41 -0.80 -5.74 -7.43
CA TYR A 41 -0.33 -4.37 -7.42
C TYR A 41 0.09 -3.95 -6.01
N LYS A 42 1.39 -3.71 -5.79
CA LYS A 42 1.79 -2.88 -4.64
C LYS A 42 1.47 -1.44 -4.99
N VAL A 43 0.47 -0.89 -4.32
CA VAL A 43 -0.05 0.46 -4.55
C VAL A 43 1.08 1.47 -4.33
N ALA A 44 1.23 2.39 -5.28
CA ALA A 44 2.27 3.40 -5.24
C ALA A 44 2.10 4.40 -4.09
N HIS A 45 3.24 4.92 -3.64
CA HIS A 45 3.39 6.01 -2.70
C HIS A 45 2.44 5.93 -1.50
N HIS A 46 2.41 4.76 -0.85
CA HIS A 46 1.60 4.53 0.35
C HIS A 46 0.08 4.81 0.17
N GLY A 47 -0.42 4.83 -1.07
CA GLY A 47 -1.80 5.18 -1.39
C GLY A 47 -2.11 6.68 -1.34
N SER A 48 -1.10 7.51 -1.60
CA SER A 48 -1.27 8.94 -1.90
C SER A 48 -2.28 9.13 -3.04
N ILE A 49 -3.13 10.15 -2.92
CA ILE A 49 -4.05 10.50 -4.00
C ILE A 49 -3.31 10.93 -5.27
N ASN A 50 -2.14 11.57 -5.13
CA ASN A 50 -1.30 11.95 -6.27
C ASN A 50 -0.66 10.74 -6.95
N ALA A 51 -0.60 9.58 -6.29
CA ALA A 51 -0.14 8.33 -6.88
C ALA A 51 -1.26 7.53 -7.55
N TYR A 52 -2.50 8.00 -7.47
CA TYR A 52 -3.61 7.42 -8.20
C TYR A 52 -3.63 7.96 -9.64
N HIS A 53 -3.55 7.05 -10.61
CA HIS A 53 -3.73 7.37 -12.01
C HIS A 53 -4.71 6.38 -12.66
N PRO A 54 -5.85 6.81 -13.24
CA PRO A 54 -6.87 5.90 -13.78
C PRO A 54 -6.34 4.89 -14.80
N LYS A 55 -5.47 5.33 -15.72
CA LYS A 55 -4.88 4.43 -16.73
C LYS A 55 -4.04 3.30 -16.13
N VAL A 56 -3.45 3.46 -14.92
CA VAL A 56 -2.76 2.34 -14.27
C VAL A 56 -3.75 1.21 -14.00
N TRP A 57 -4.91 1.54 -13.45
CA TRP A 57 -5.95 0.54 -13.14
C TRP A 57 -6.60 -0.04 -14.40
N ASN A 58 -6.86 0.79 -15.41
CA ASN A 58 -7.57 0.35 -16.61
C ASN A 58 -6.68 -0.37 -17.63
N GLU A 59 -5.41 0.03 -17.75
CA GLU A 59 -4.51 -0.44 -18.82
C GLU A 59 -3.41 -1.37 -18.31
N MET A 60 -2.95 -1.20 -17.06
CA MET A 60 -1.81 -1.96 -16.53
C MET A 60 -2.22 -3.08 -15.56
N LEU A 61 -3.46 -3.09 -15.07
CA LEU A 61 -3.95 -4.10 -14.14
C LEU A 61 -5.04 -4.96 -14.79
N THR A 62 -5.17 -6.21 -14.35
CA THR A 62 -6.30 -7.07 -14.70
C THR A 62 -7.56 -6.57 -14.00
N ASP A 63 -8.72 -7.09 -14.37
CA ASP A 63 -9.95 -6.82 -13.62
C ASP A 63 -9.82 -7.36 -12.18
N ASN A 64 -10.33 -6.60 -11.21
CA ASN A 64 -10.31 -6.93 -9.78
C ASN A 64 -8.94 -7.42 -9.22
N PRO A 65 -7.85 -6.65 -9.40
CA PRO A 65 -6.50 -7.07 -9.02
C PRO A 65 -6.30 -7.12 -7.50
N ILE A 66 -5.34 -7.90 -7.02
CA ILE A 66 -4.94 -7.87 -5.61
C ILE A 66 -4.13 -6.59 -5.36
N ALA A 67 -4.69 -5.64 -4.61
CA ALA A 67 -4.04 -4.39 -4.26
C ALA A 67 -3.46 -4.45 -2.84
N LEU A 68 -2.14 -4.26 -2.74
CA LEU A 68 -1.38 -4.29 -1.50
C LEU A 68 -0.92 -2.89 -1.11
N LEU A 69 -1.25 -2.49 0.12
CA LEU A 69 -0.98 -1.15 0.62
C LEU A 69 -0.01 -1.17 1.80
N THR A 70 1.03 -0.35 1.69
CA THR A 70 2.03 -0.10 2.73
C THR A 70 1.83 1.33 3.22
N PRO A 71 1.11 1.58 4.34
CA PRO A 71 0.80 2.94 4.78
C PRO A 71 2.05 3.68 5.25
N PHE A 72 1.92 5.00 5.37
CA PHE A 72 2.94 5.86 5.95
C PHE A 72 2.32 6.72 7.06
N SER A 73 2.89 6.66 8.26
CA SER A 73 2.32 7.29 9.46
C SER A 73 3.11 8.51 9.96
N LYS A 74 4.31 8.77 9.41
CA LYS A 74 5.15 9.92 9.79
C LYS A 74 4.74 11.14 8.95
N GLY A 75 4.58 12.31 9.58
CA GLY A 75 4.16 13.52 8.85
C GLY A 75 2.72 13.40 8.32
N LYS A 76 2.52 13.66 7.02
CA LYS A 76 1.21 13.52 6.38
C LYS A 76 0.86 12.03 6.27
N LYS A 77 -0.16 11.61 7.01
CA LYS A 77 -0.59 10.20 7.03
C LYS A 77 -1.15 9.78 5.67
N LEU A 78 -0.67 8.64 5.19
CA LEU A 78 -1.11 7.99 3.97
C LEU A 78 -1.48 6.52 4.24
N PRO A 79 -2.48 5.98 3.51
CA PRO A 79 -3.33 6.66 2.53
C PRO A 79 -4.26 7.71 3.15
N THR A 80 -4.74 8.65 2.34
CA THR A 80 -5.88 9.51 2.72
C THR A 80 -7.19 8.74 2.56
N ILE A 81 -8.27 9.23 3.16
CA ILE A 81 -9.62 8.64 2.98
C ILE A 81 -10.00 8.61 1.49
N GLU A 82 -9.65 9.66 0.74
CA GLU A 82 -9.89 9.73 -0.70
C GLU A 82 -9.08 8.68 -1.47
N GLY A 83 -7.78 8.53 -1.15
CA GLY A 83 -6.94 7.49 -1.73
C GLY A 83 -7.51 6.09 -1.49
N ILE A 84 -7.96 5.81 -0.26
CA ILE A 84 -8.65 4.54 0.06
C ILE A 84 -9.88 4.36 -0.80
N ARG A 85 -10.75 5.38 -0.93
CA ARG A 85 -11.96 5.29 -1.77
C ARG A 85 -11.63 4.97 -3.22
N LYS A 86 -10.62 5.63 -3.80
CA LYS A 86 -10.17 5.37 -5.18
C LYS A 86 -9.60 3.96 -5.35
N ILE A 87 -8.85 3.46 -4.37
CA ILE A 87 -8.34 2.08 -4.40
C ILE A 87 -9.50 1.08 -4.32
N CYS A 88 -10.39 1.26 -3.34
CA CYS A 88 -11.56 0.40 -3.11
C CYS A 88 -12.56 0.37 -4.28
N SER A 89 -12.64 1.44 -5.08
CA SER A 89 -13.55 1.48 -6.23
C SER A 89 -13.08 0.62 -7.41
N ASN A 90 -11.79 0.27 -7.46
CA ASN A 90 -11.22 -0.51 -8.56
C ASN A 90 -11.12 -2.01 -8.26
N THR A 91 -11.16 -2.41 -6.98
CA THR A 91 -11.11 -3.81 -6.58
C THR A 91 -11.63 -4.05 -5.17
N SER A 92 -12.24 -5.23 -4.96
CA SER A 92 -12.57 -5.74 -3.63
C SER A 92 -11.38 -6.42 -2.93
N ASN A 93 -10.36 -6.85 -3.67
CA ASN A 93 -9.19 -7.59 -3.18
C ASN A 93 -8.11 -6.64 -2.67
N THR A 94 -8.39 -5.94 -1.58
CA THR A 94 -7.50 -4.90 -1.04
C THR A 94 -7.01 -5.25 0.35
N PHE A 95 -5.70 -5.07 0.57
CA PHE A 95 -5.04 -5.43 1.81
C PHE A 95 -4.07 -4.33 2.23
N ILE A 96 -3.96 -4.07 3.53
CA ILE A 96 -3.07 -3.06 4.09
C ILE A 96 -2.24 -3.67 5.22
N THR A 97 -0.94 -3.36 5.24
CA THR A 97 0.02 -3.88 6.25
C THR A 97 -0.18 -3.28 7.64
N GLY A 98 -1.04 -2.27 7.80
CA GLY A 98 -1.40 -1.73 9.09
C GLY A 98 -2.41 -0.60 8.96
N ASN A 99 -3.17 -0.31 10.01
CA ASN A 99 -4.11 0.80 9.98
C ASN A 99 -3.41 2.12 10.38
N PRO A 100 -3.20 3.09 9.44
CA PRO A 100 -2.55 4.38 9.77
C PRO A 100 -3.39 5.27 10.69
N PHE A 101 -4.68 4.96 10.83
CA PHE A 101 -5.62 5.66 11.70
C PHE A 101 -5.74 5.01 13.09
N SER A 102 -5.06 3.87 13.32
CA SER A 102 -5.02 3.24 14.64
C SER A 102 -4.40 4.19 15.67
N LYS A 103 -5.12 4.38 16.78
CA LYS A 103 -4.66 5.18 17.93
C LYS A 103 -4.12 4.31 19.08
N LYS A 104 -3.77 3.04 18.80
CA LYS A 104 -3.40 2.09 19.85
C LYS A 104 -2.16 2.61 20.60
N LYS A 105 -2.36 3.08 21.84
CA LYS A 105 -1.28 3.56 22.70
C LYS A 105 -0.53 2.37 23.26
N PHE A 106 0.79 2.38 23.13
CA PHE A 106 1.65 1.44 23.84
C PHE A 106 1.78 1.89 25.28
N LYS A 107 1.45 1.03 26.24
CA LYS A 107 1.55 1.33 27.67
C LYS A 107 2.94 0.89 28.15
N ARG A 108 3.78 1.84 28.56
CA ARG A 108 5.07 1.55 29.20
C ARG A 108 4.89 1.41 30.71
N ASN A 109 5.84 0.73 31.35
CA ASN A 109 5.95 0.77 32.81
C ASN A 109 6.22 2.22 33.27
N ARG A 110 5.62 2.61 34.40
CA ARG A 110 5.76 3.95 34.98
C ARG A 110 7.20 4.39 35.21
N VAL A 111 8.07 3.47 35.61
CA VAL A 111 9.50 3.75 35.85
C VAL A 111 10.19 4.14 34.54
N VAL A 112 9.95 3.37 33.47
CA VAL A 112 10.51 3.64 32.12
C VAL A 112 10.02 4.99 31.60
N GLU A 113 8.73 5.28 31.74
CA GLU A 113 8.17 6.56 31.29
C GLU A 113 8.75 7.75 32.08
N LYS A 114 8.95 7.59 33.40
CA LYS A 114 9.59 8.61 34.24
C LYS A 114 11.02 8.89 33.79
N THR A 115 11.84 7.85 33.60
CA THR A 115 13.23 7.99 33.13
C THR A 115 13.30 8.68 31.77
N ILE A 116 12.41 8.34 30.84
CA ILE A 116 12.34 8.99 29.51
C ILE A 116 12.05 10.49 29.67
N ASN A 117 11.05 10.85 30.47
CA ASN A 117 10.68 12.25 30.67
C ASN A 117 11.81 13.07 31.31
N GLU A 118 12.54 12.48 32.26
CA GLU A 118 13.64 13.14 32.96
C GLU A 118 14.92 13.27 32.12
N THR A 119 15.19 12.34 31.21
CA THR A 119 16.46 12.30 30.44
C THR A 119 16.37 12.91 29.04
N ILE A 120 15.30 12.61 28.30
CA ILE A 120 15.16 12.92 26.86
C ILE A 120 13.86 13.67 26.54
N GLY A 121 13.01 13.90 27.54
CA GLY A 121 11.80 14.72 27.44
C GLY A 121 10.64 14.06 26.71
N LYS A 122 10.81 13.63 25.45
CA LYS A 122 9.75 13.01 24.65
C LYS A 122 10.25 11.90 23.72
N ILE A 123 9.67 10.71 23.82
CA ILE A 123 9.78 9.64 22.81
C ILE A 123 8.44 9.45 22.10
N ASN A 124 8.46 9.54 20.78
CA ASN A 124 7.33 9.18 19.92
C ASN A 124 7.50 7.75 19.39
N MET A 125 6.56 6.87 19.74
CA MET A 125 6.51 5.53 19.16
C MET A 125 5.74 5.56 17.84
N ILE A 126 6.36 5.12 16.74
CA ILE A 126 5.79 5.24 15.38
C ILE A 126 4.83 4.08 15.07
N SER A 127 5.18 2.84 15.45
CA SER A 127 4.27 1.69 15.45
C SER A 127 4.81 0.62 16.40
N PRO A 128 4.04 0.16 17.40
CA PRO A 128 4.48 -0.87 18.34
C PRO A 128 4.49 -2.29 17.75
N SER A 129 3.99 -2.47 16.53
CA SER A 129 3.77 -3.79 15.92
C SER A 129 4.00 -3.72 14.41
N TYR A 130 4.24 -4.89 13.82
CA TYR A 130 4.41 -5.08 12.40
C TYR A 130 3.09 -5.49 11.75
N GLY A 131 3.01 -5.38 10.44
CA GLY A 131 2.07 -6.19 9.69
C GLY A 131 2.69 -6.64 8.38
N HIS A 132 2.33 -7.85 7.99
CA HIS A 132 2.91 -8.53 6.85
C HIS A 132 1.77 -9.19 6.07
N ILE A 133 1.78 -8.99 4.76
CA ILE A 133 0.87 -9.66 3.84
C ILE A 133 1.72 -10.61 3.03
N ARG A 134 1.35 -11.89 3.05
CA ARG A 134 1.99 -12.92 2.24
C ARG A 134 1.02 -13.34 1.15
N ILE A 135 1.48 -13.28 -0.09
CA ILE A 135 0.79 -13.92 -1.22
C ILE A 135 1.65 -15.08 -1.68
N ARG A 136 1.03 -16.25 -1.81
CA ARG A 136 1.62 -17.41 -2.49
C ARG A 136 0.78 -17.72 -3.71
N MET A 137 1.39 -17.66 -4.89
CA MET A 137 0.71 -17.87 -6.16
C MET A 137 1.32 -19.04 -6.91
N LYS A 138 0.46 -19.90 -7.45
CA LYS A 138 0.82 -20.95 -8.41
C LYS A 138 0.40 -20.57 -9.83
N SER A 139 -0.76 -19.92 -9.95
CA SER A 139 -1.26 -19.29 -11.17
C SER A 139 -2.08 -18.04 -10.82
N LYS A 140 -2.65 -17.36 -11.82
CA LYS A 140 -3.57 -16.22 -11.59
C LYS A 140 -4.82 -16.60 -10.78
N GLN A 141 -5.32 -17.82 -10.94
CA GLN A 141 -6.55 -18.30 -10.28
C GLN A 141 -6.26 -19.12 -9.02
N GLU A 142 -5.06 -19.68 -8.90
CA GLU A 142 -4.66 -20.53 -7.76
C GLU A 142 -3.64 -19.78 -6.91
N TYR A 143 -4.13 -19.06 -5.89
CA TYR A 143 -3.33 -18.33 -4.93
C TYR A 143 -3.91 -18.35 -3.52
N SER A 144 -3.08 -18.04 -2.53
CA SER A 144 -3.48 -17.83 -1.14
C SER A 144 -2.92 -16.51 -0.62
N ILE A 145 -3.70 -15.88 0.27
CA ILE A 145 -3.33 -14.63 0.93
C ILE A 145 -3.41 -14.85 2.43
N GLU A 146 -2.32 -14.55 3.13
CA GLU A 146 -2.21 -14.67 4.57
C GLU A 146 -1.83 -13.31 5.19
N LEU A 147 -2.50 -12.96 6.29
CA LEU A 147 -2.32 -11.70 6.99
C LEU A 147 -1.71 -11.94 8.37
N PHE A 148 -0.63 -11.23 8.67
CA PHE A 148 0.10 -11.36 9.92
C PHE A 148 0.20 -10.03 10.66
N GLY A 149 0.23 -10.10 11.99
CA GLY A 149 0.33 -8.92 12.84
C GLY A 149 -0.86 -7.99 12.66
N ASN A 150 -0.60 -6.73 12.30
CA ASN A 150 -1.61 -5.70 12.08
C ASN A 150 -2.17 -5.66 10.64
N ALA A 151 -1.72 -6.55 9.76
CA ALA A 151 -2.22 -6.61 8.39
C ALA A 151 -3.70 -6.98 8.37
N GLN A 152 -4.48 -6.34 7.50
CA GLN A 152 -5.92 -6.53 7.40
C GLN A 152 -6.43 -6.22 5.99
N THR A 153 -7.67 -6.60 5.71
CA THR A 153 -8.39 -6.12 4.52
C THR A 153 -8.61 -4.61 4.62
N LEU A 154 -8.40 -3.88 3.53
CA LEU A 154 -8.55 -2.43 3.53
C LEU A 154 -10.01 -2.02 3.33
N CYS A 155 -10.62 -2.54 2.28
CA CYS A 155 -12.03 -2.31 1.97
C CYS A 155 -12.82 -3.46 2.60
N LYS A 156 -13.79 -3.12 3.47
CA LYS A 156 -14.76 -4.12 3.91
C LYS A 156 -15.64 -4.47 2.71
N SER A 157 -15.87 -5.76 2.49
CA SER A 157 -17.00 -6.22 1.67
C SER A 157 -18.27 -5.56 2.21
N ARG A 158 -19.03 -4.90 1.34
CA ARG A 158 -20.39 -4.50 1.67
C ARG A 158 -21.24 -5.75 1.87
#